data_AF-A0A2N2FJ01-F1
#
_entry.id   AF-A0A2N2FJ01-F1
#
_cell.length_a   1.000
_cell.length_b   1.000
_cell.length_c   1.000
_cell.angle_alpha   90.00
_cell.angle_beta   90.00
_cell.angle_gamma   90.00
#
_symmetry.space_group_name_H-M   'P 1'
#
loop_
_entity.id
_entity.type
_entity.pdbx_description
1 polymer ?
#
loop_
_entity_poly.entity_id
_entity_poly.type
_entity_poly.pdbx_seq_one_letter_code
_entity_poly.pdbx_strand_id
1 'polypeptide(L)'
;MTETAKAITPEIIACPDESVAIPVERVAIFDERKDQIHRIGEGAFSMACNRDSLAGAVSQRACVFCGSRVVLYPIADALHLVHGPIGCAAYTWDIRGALSSGPELHRLSFSTDLQELDVVFGGEKKLAKALDELIPRYEPKAAFVYSTCIVGLIGDDLAAVCKAASERHGIPVIPVQSEGFKGNKREGYLAACKAMRTLVGTGDISDISPLSVNIMGDFNLAGETWIITDYLNRMGVEVVAGITGDGRVDDLRRAHGAGLNIVQCSGSTQDLAKMMRDDFGIPFLRVSWIGIEDVAESLYAIAEHFELTRPELAGNMVERTAALVRDELAALMPQIKEYRRDLEGKKAAVYVGGSFKAFSLVKAFRHLGMEVVIVGSQTGTEEDYRELAAICAPGTIVVDDANPLELAAFIKEKDVDVFVGGVKERPIAFKLGVGFCDHNHERKIALEGFIGMLNFAREVHASVMSPIWNFVPRRELQNSKPALNAGEEA
;
A
#
# COMPACT_ATOMS: atom_id res chain seq x y z
N MET A 1 9.60 72.21 -10.85
CA MET A 1 10.58 71.36 -10.17
C MET A 1 10.24 69.92 -10.51
N THR A 2 11.09 69.37 -11.35
CA THR A 2 11.16 67.98 -11.81
C THR A 2 11.56 67.06 -10.66
N GLU A 3 10.84 65.97 -10.45
CA GLU A 3 11.46 64.76 -9.92
C GLU A 3 10.79 63.51 -10.51
N THR A 4 11.62 62.77 -11.22
CA THR A 4 11.36 61.57 -12.00
C THR A 4 11.02 60.39 -11.09
N ALA A 5 9.92 59.70 -11.40
CA ALA A 5 9.63 58.36 -10.89
C ALA A 5 10.72 57.40 -11.39
N LYS A 6 11.56 56.89 -10.50
CA LYS A 6 12.46 55.76 -10.79
C LYS A 6 11.63 54.49 -10.91
N ALA A 7 11.61 53.91 -12.11
CA ALA A 7 11.13 52.56 -12.33
C ALA A 7 12.01 51.58 -11.54
N ILE A 8 11.40 50.77 -10.69
CA ILE A 8 12.05 49.62 -10.04
C ILE A 8 12.03 48.50 -11.08
N THR A 9 13.16 48.25 -11.73
CA THR A 9 13.38 47.04 -12.52
C THR A 9 13.43 45.83 -11.58
N PRO A 10 12.76 44.71 -11.90
CA PRO A 10 12.95 43.49 -11.14
C PRO A 10 14.37 43.00 -11.40
N GLU A 11 15.20 42.94 -10.34
CA GLU A 11 16.41 42.14 -10.38
C GLU A 11 15.99 40.70 -10.65
N ILE A 12 16.25 40.24 -11.87
CA ILE A 12 16.26 38.83 -12.20
C ILE A 12 17.29 38.23 -11.26
N ILE A 13 16.85 37.46 -10.27
CA ILE A 13 17.71 36.60 -9.47
C ILE A 13 18.39 35.67 -10.49
N ALA A 14 19.64 35.98 -10.82
CA ALA A 14 20.44 35.14 -11.68
C ALA A 14 20.45 33.74 -11.06
N CYS A 15 20.13 32.73 -11.88
CA CYS A 15 20.43 31.35 -11.53
C CYS A 15 21.90 31.30 -11.07
N PRO A 16 22.21 30.64 -9.94
CA PRO A 16 23.59 30.45 -9.54
C PRO A 16 24.36 29.83 -10.71
N ASP A 17 25.54 30.38 -10.95
CA ASP A 17 26.53 29.93 -11.93
C ASP A 17 26.54 28.39 -12.06
N GLU A 18 26.42 27.87 -13.30
CA GLU A 18 26.46 26.44 -13.63
C GLU A 18 27.77 25.77 -13.19
N SER A 19 28.76 26.55 -12.73
CA SER A 19 30.03 26.09 -12.17
C SER A 19 29.95 25.50 -10.76
N VAL A 20 28.81 25.62 -10.04
CA VAL A 20 28.59 24.91 -8.76
C VAL A 20 27.55 23.81 -8.94
N ALA A 21 27.83 22.88 -9.85
CA ALA A 21 27.24 21.55 -9.78
C ALA A 21 27.71 20.93 -8.46
N ILE A 22 26.85 20.86 -7.44
CA ILE A 22 27.09 19.99 -6.28
C ILE A 22 27.33 18.60 -6.88
N PRO A 23 28.53 18.01 -6.73
CA PRO A 23 28.80 16.70 -7.26
C PRO A 23 27.74 15.74 -6.72
N VAL A 24 27.03 15.05 -7.60
CA VAL A 24 26.04 14.01 -7.24
C VAL A 24 26.67 12.94 -6.33
N GLU A 25 28.01 12.84 -6.36
CA GLU A 25 28.85 11.95 -5.55
C GLU A 25 28.85 12.23 -4.03
N ARG A 26 28.32 13.36 -3.56
CA ARG A 26 28.04 13.57 -2.12
C ARG A 26 26.56 13.79 -1.87
N VAL A 27 25.77 12.75 -2.12
CA VAL A 27 24.52 12.59 -1.39
C VAL A 27 24.89 12.57 0.09
N ALA A 28 24.41 13.53 0.87
CA ALA A 28 24.56 13.49 2.32
C ALA A 28 23.62 12.39 2.86
N ILE A 29 23.99 11.13 2.62
CA ILE A 29 23.42 10.01 3.37
C ILE A 29 23.82 10.26 4.82
N PHE A 30 22.83 10.47 5.68
CA PHE A 30 23.05 10.63 7.11
C PHE A 30 23.83 9.43 7.63
N ASP A 31 24.81 9.66 8.51
CA ASP A 31 25.68 8.60 9.02
C ASP A 31 24.86 7.48 9.68
N GLU A 32 23.77 7.85 10.35
CA GLU A 32 22.82 6.97 11.03
C GLU A 32 21.96 6.12 10.07
N ARG A 33 21.94 6.45 8.77
CA ARG A 33 21.17 5.74 7.74
C ARG A 33 22.02 4.85 6.85
N LYS A 34 23.35 4.91 6.94
CA LYS A 34 24.25 4.14 6.09
C LYS A 34 24.02 2.62 6.17
N ASP A 35 23.64 2.12 7.35
CA ASP A 35 23.35 0.71 7.55
C ASP A 35 21.94 0.30 7.10
N GLN A 36 21.08 1.23 6.67
CA GLN A 36 19.76 0.98 6.06
C GLN A 36 19.82 0.88 4.53
N ILE A 37 21.02 0.89 3.94
CA ILE A 37 21.26 0.85 2.50
C ILE A 37 22.24 -0.27 2.19
N HIS A 38 21.93 -1.12 1.22
CA HIS A 38 22.82 -2.18 0.76
C HIS A 38 22.90 -2.19 -0.77
N ARG A 39 24.10 -2.42 -1.30
CA ARG A 39 24.35 -2.58 -2.74
C ARG A 39 24.67 -4.05 -3.00
N ILE A 40 23.87 -4.69 -3.82
CA ILE A 40 24.02 -6.13 -4.07
C ILE A 40 25.36 -6.39 -4.75
N GLY A 41 26.12 -7.33 -4.20
CA GLY A 41 27.48 -7.64 -4.65
C GLY A 41 28.59 -6.93 -3.86
N GLU A 42 28.24 -5.97 -2.99
CA GLU A 42 29.17 -5.32 -2.08
C GLU A 42 29.10 -5.95 -0.68
N GLY A 43 29.94 -6.97 -0.45
CA GLY A 43 30.06 -7.62 0.85
C GLY A 43 28.90 -8.55 1.21
N ALA A 44 28.88 -8.99 2.47
CA ALA A 44 27.79 -9.81 2.99
C ALA A 44 26.53 -8.96 3.20
N PHE A 45 25.37 -9.52 2.88
CA PHE A 45 24.09 -8.84 3.11
C PHE A 45 23.88 -8.59 4.61
N SER A 46 23.81 -7.32 4.98
CA SER A 46 23.51 -6.85 6.34
C SER A 46 22.83 -5.49 6.24
N MET A 47 21.63 -5.36 6.80
CA MET A 47 20.85 -4.12 6.77
C MET A 47 20.11 -3.91 8.08
N ALA A 48 20.22 -2.70 8.60
CA ALA A 48 19.29 -2.16 9.56
C ALA A 48 17.92 -1.93 8.92
N CYS A 49 16.87 -2.32 9.63
CA CYS A 49 15.50 -2.12 9.19
C CYS A 49 14.57 -2.01 10.39
N ASN A 50 13.33 -1.57 10.15
CA ASN A 50 12.28 -1.48 11.17
C ASN A 50 12.70 -0.70 12.44
N ARG A 51 13.58 0.29 12.29
CA ARG A 51 13.96 1.24 13.36
C ARG A 51 13.05 2.45 13.34
N ASP A 52 13.05 3.25 14.41
CA ASP A 52 12.41 4.57 14.37
C ASP A 52 13.06 5.45 13.29
N SER A 53 12.23 6.26 12.64
CA SER A 53 12.69 7.16 11.59
C SER A 53 13.58 8.26 12.16
N LEU A 54 14.69 8.53 11.47
CA LEU A 54 15.63 9.58 11.85
C LEU A 54 14.94 10.96 11.81
N ALA A 55 15.01 11.70 12.92
CA ALA A 55 14.46 13.04 13.01
C ALA A 55 15.11 13.97 11.96
N GLY A 56 14.29 14.75 11.26
CA GLY A 56 14.76 15.66 10.20
C GLY A 56 15.08 14.99 8.87
N ALA A 57 15.10 13.65 8.78
CA ALA A 57 15.35 12.95 7.53
C ALA A 57 14.16 12.99 6.55
N VAL A 58 13.01 13.56 6.91
CA VAL A 58 11.81 13.61 6.06
C VAL A 58 11.38 12.20 5.62
N SER A 59 11.21 11.29 6.60
CA SER A 59 10.74 9.93 6.34
C SER A 59 9.40 9.94 5.60
N GLN A 60 9.21 8.92 4.76
CA GLN A 60 7.99 8.70 4.00
C GLN A 60 6.94 7.86 4.75
N ARG A 61 7.23 7.46 6.00
CA ARG A 61 6.33 6.69 6.86
C ARG A 61 5.14 7.51 7.36
N ALA A 62 4.15 6.78 7.86
CA ALA A 62 2.95 7.33 8.47
C ALA A 62 2.80 6.85 9.92
N CYS A 63 1.92 7.51 10.68
CA CYS A 63 1.69 7.20 12.09
C CYS A 63 0.74 6.01 12.30
N VAL A 64 0.60 5.60 13.58
CA VAL A 64 -0.29 4.54 14.05
C VAL A 64 -1.75 4.76 13.61
N PHE A 65 -2.28 5.99 13.77
CA PHE A 65 -3.64 6.35 13.33
C PHE A 65 -3.84 6.03 11.85
N CYS A 66 -2.92 6.48 11.01
CA CYS A 66 -2.98 6.22 9.58
C CYS A 66 -2.96 4.71 9.29
N GLY A 67 -2.07 3.95 9.93
CA GLY A 67 -2.04 2.48 9.79
C GLY A 67 -3.39 1.83 10.10
N SER A 68 -4.01 2.19 11.22
CA SER A 68 -5.30 1.61 11.63
C SER A 68 -6.47 2.03 10.73
N ARG A 69 -6.55 3.32 10.39
CA ARG A 69 -7.59 3.88 9.52
C ARG A 69 -7.52 3.24 8.14
N VAL A 70 -6.31 3.07 7.61
CA VAL A 70 -6.09 2.44 6.29
C VAL A 70 -6.69 1.04 6.21
N VAL A 71 -6.54 0.24 7.27
CA VAL A 71 -7.05 -1.15 7.29
C VAL A 71 -8.54 -1.19 7.53
N LEU A 72 -9.07 -0.37 8.44
CA LEU A 72 -10.49 -0.42 8.78
C LEU A 72 -11.37 0.31 7.77
N TYR A 73 -10.86 1.34 7.10
CA TYR A 73 -11.62 2.21 6.20
C TYR A 73 -12.47 1.47 5.16
N PRO A 74 -12.03 0.37 4.52
CA PRO A 74 -12.85 -0.28 3.49
C PRO A 74 -14.08 -1.06 4.00
N ILE A 75 -14.33 -1.14 5.31
CA ILE A 75 -15.55 -1.76 5.88
C ILE A 75 -16.72 -0.80 5.65
N ALA A 76 -17.45 -1.04 4.56
CA ALA A 76 -18.26 0.00 3.92
C ALA A 76 -19.55 0.37 4.66
N ASP A 77 -20.04 -0.50 5.53
CA ASP A 77 -21.25 -0.33 6.36
C ASP A 77 -20.96 0.04 7.82
N ALA A 78 -19.70 0.39 8.13
CA ALA A 78 -19.29 0.85 9.45
C ALA A 78 -19.14 2.38 9.51
N LEU A 79 -19.50 2.95 10.66
CA LEU A 79 -19.22 4.35 11.00
C LEU A 79 -17.76 4.46 11.44
N HIS A 80 -16.99 5.34 10.81
CA HIS A 80 -15.60 5.56 11.17
C HIS A 80 -15.37 6.96 11.78
N LEU A 81 -15.44 7.05 13.11
CA LEU A 81 -15.37 8.31 13.87
C LEU A 81 -13.96 8.60 14.38
N VAL A 82 -13.35 9.69 13.91
CA VAL A 82 -12.05 10.15 14.37
C VAL A 82 -12.22 11.02 15.62
N HIS A 83 -11.74 10.54 16.76
CA HIS A 83 -11.76 11.32 17.99
C HIS A 83 -10.47 12.12 18.12
N GLY A 84 -10.56 13.42 17.86
CA GLY A 84 -9.42 14.31 17.81
C GLY A 84 -9.71 15.67 17.20
N PRO A 85 -8.71 16.54 17.07
CA PRO A 85 -8.77 17.75 16.26
C PRO A 85 -9.02 17.40 14.79
N ILE A 86 -9.53 18.37 14.02
CA ILE A 86 -10.00 18.12 12.64
C ILE A 86 -8.97 17.51 11.68
N GLY A 87 -7.67 17.76 11.88
CA GLY A 87 -6.62 17.45 10.91
C GLY A 87 -6.58 15.98 10.48
N CYS A 88 -6.61 15.04 11.43
CA CYS A 88 -6.58 13.60 11.13
C CYS A 88 -7.76 13.16 10.24
N ALA A 89 -8.96 13.71 10.51
CA ALA A 89 -10.16 13.42 9.74
C ALA A 89 -10.11 14.07 8.34
N ALA A 90 -9.65 15.33 8.25
CA ALA A 90 -9.58 16.05 6.99
C ALA A 90 -8.56 15.45 6.01
N TYR A 91 -7.35 15.14 6.47
CA TYR A 91 -6.29 14.61 5.60
C TYR A 91 -6.49 13.15 5.18
N THR A 92 -7.39 12.42 5.84
CA THR A 92 -7.70 11.02 5.49
C THR A 92 -9.08 10.86 4.84
N TRP A 93 -9.76 11.96 4.53
CA TRP A 93 -11.09 11.91 3.94
C TRP A 93 -11.03 11.50 2.46
N ASP A 94 -11.54 10.29 2.17
CA ASP A 94 -11.73 9.76 0.82
C ASP A 94 -10.48 9.80 -0.07
N ILE A 95 -9.31 9.75 0.55
CA ILE A 95 -8.03 9.75 -0.16
C ILE A 95 -7.68 8.39 -0.77
N ARG A 96 -8.54 7.37 -0.62
CA ARG A 96 -8.27 5.99 -1.06
C ARG A 96 -9.24 5.54 -2.13
N GLY A 97 -8.73 4.79 -3.11
CA GLY A 97 -9.51 4.20 -4.20
C GLY A 97 -10.34 2.97 -3.82
N ALA A 98 -10.67 2.75 -2.55
CA ALA A 98 -11.42 1.58 -2.10
C ALA A 98 -12.88 1.68 -2.53
N LEU A 99 -13.29 0.81 -3.45
CA LEU A 99 -14.66 0.76 -3.98
C LEU A 99 -15.56 -0.11 -3.09
N SER A 100 -16.86 0.18 -3.08
CA SER A 100 -17.87 -0.68 -2.50
C SER A 100 -18.98 -0.98 -3.50
N SER A 101 -19.53 -2.20 -3.44
CA SER A 101 -20.66 -2.65 -4.25
C SER A 101 -22.01 -2.24 -3.65
N GLY A 102 -22.04 -1.64 -2.45
CA GLY A 102 -23.26 -1.26 -1.76
C GLY A 102 -23.13 0.04 -0.97
N PRO A 103 -23.15 -0.01 0.37
CA PRO A 103 -23.07 1.19 1.19
C PRO A 103 -21.74 1.91 0.97
N GLU A 104 -21.76 3.23 1.11
CA GLU A 104 -20.57 4.07 0.96
C GLU A 104 -20.30 4.90 2.23
N LEU A 105 -20.77 4.43 3.39
CA LEU A 105 -20.65 5.15 4.66
C LEU A 105 -19.18 5.41 5.00
N HIS A 106 -18.29 4.48 4.65
CA HIS A 106 -16.86 4.65 4.87
C HIS A 106 -16.23 5.83 4.17
N ARG A 107 -16.81 6.30 3.05
CA ARG A 107 -16.33 7.47 2.29
C ARG A 107 -16.55 8.77 3.04
N LEU A 108 -17.41 8.78 4.05
CA LEU A 108 -17.62 9.94 4.91
C LEU A 108 -16.52 10.02 5.98
N SER A 109 -16.15 11.25 6.35
CA SER A 109 -15.17 11.51 7.41
C SER A 109 -15.85 12.18 8.59
N PHE A 110 -16.04 11.41 9.66
CA PHE A 110 -16.64 11.88 10.90
C PHE A 110 -15.56 12.24 11.91
N SER A 111 -15.74 13.34 12.62
CA SER A 111 -14.79 13.82 13.63
C SER A 111 -15.52 14.42 14.83
N THR A 112 -14.93 14.29 16.01
CA THR A 112 -15.36 15.08 17.19
C THR A 112 -14.84 16.52 17.15
N ASP A 113 -13.89 16.84 16.25
CA ASP A 113 -13.26 18.14 16.08
C ASP A 113 -12.93 18.82 17.42
N LEU A 114 -12.04 18.18 18.21
CA LEU A 114 -11.70 18.65 19.55
C LEU A 114 -11.09 20.05 19.50
N GLN A 115 -11.68 20.94 20.29
CA GLN A 115 -11.26 22.32 20.47
C GLN A 115 -10.46 22.45 21.78
N GLU A 116 -9.92 23.64 22.04
CA GLU A 116 -9.10 23.91 23.22
C GLU A 116 -9.78 23.50 24.54
N LEU A 117 -11.06 23.81 24.71
CA LEU A 117 -11.80 23.42 25.93
C LEU A 117 -11.95 21.89 26.08
N ASP A 118 -12.04 21.16 24.97
CA ASP A 118 -12.09 19.70 25.00
C ASP A 118 -10.73 19.12 25.42
N VAL A 119 -9.62 19.80 25.07
CA VAL A 119 -8.27 19.41 25.51
C VAL A 119 -8.07 19.70 27.01
N VAL A 120 -8.61 20.81 27.52
CA VAL A 120 -8.49 21.18 28.94
C VAL A 120 -9.36 20.31 29.85
N PHE A 121 -10.59 19.98 29.42
CA PHE A 121 -11.59 19.33 30.27
C PHE A 121 -11.93 17.88 29.88
N GLY A 122 -11.33 17.34 28.82
CA GLY A 122 -11.60 16.01 28.30
C GLY A 122 -12.64 16.01 27.17
N GLY A 123 -12.47 15.10 26.21
CA GLY A 123 -13.30 14.99 25.01
C GLY A 123 -14.45 13.98 25.11
N GLU A 124 -14.51 13.18 26.18
CA GLU A 124 -15.43 12.04 26.33
C GLU A 124 -16.91 12.41 26.17
N LYS A 125 -17.36 13.53 26.76
CA LYS A 125 -18.76 13.99 26.64
C LYS A 125 -19.11 14.35 25.20
N LYS A 126 -18.17 14.94 24.48
CA LYS A 126 -18.33 15.31 23.07
C LYS A 126 -18.34 14.07 22.19
N LEU A 127 -17.50 13.08 22.49
CA LEU A 127 -17.51 11.78 21.83
C LEU A 127 -18.86 11.07 22.00
N ALA A 128 -19.36 10.98 23.24
CA ALA A 128 -20.64 10.35 23.52
C ALA A 128 -21.78 11.02 22.75
N LYS A 129 -21.84 12.36 22.76
CA LYS A 129 -22.83 13.12 22.00
C LYS A 129 -22.71 12.91 20.49
N ALA A 130 -21.48 12.87 19.95
CA ALA A 130 -21.27 12.60 18.53
C ALA A 130 -21.78 11.21 18.14
N LEU A 131 -21.54 10.17 18.96
CA LEU A 131 -22.09 8.84 18.72
C LEU A 131 -23.62 8.81 18.79
N ASP A 132 -24.21 9.52 19.76
CA ASP A 132 -25.67 9.66 19.90
C ASP A 132 -26.34 10.37 18.72
N GLU A 133 -25.62 11.24 18.02
CA GLU A 133 -26.11 11.92 16.82
C GLU A 133 -25.89 11.08 15.56
N LEU A 134 -24.72 10.44 15.43
CA LEU A 134 -24.30 9.77 14.20
C LEU A 134 -24.96 8.39 14.03
N ILE A 135 -25.07 7.59 15.10
CA ILE A 135 -25.59 6.22 14.98
C ILE A 135 -27.06 6.21 14.52
N PRO A 136 -28.00 6.98 15.12
CA PRO A 136 -29.37 7.01 14.65
C PRO A 136 -29.54 7.65 13.26
N ARG A 137 -28.61 8.51 12.85
CA ARG A 137 -28.67 9.23 11.57
C ARG A 137 -28.21 8.37 10.39
N TYR A 138 -27.16 7.59 10.58
CA TYR A 138 -26.51 6.83 9.51
C TYR A 138 -26.78 5.33 9.57
N GLU A 139 -27.40 4.84 10.65
CA GLU A 139 -27.78 3.44 10.87
C GLU A 139 -26.66 2.43 10.54
N PRO A 140 -25.42 2.65 11.04
CA PRO A 140 -24.29 1.77 10.73
C PRO A 140 -24.44 0.39 11.39
N LYS A 141 -23.77 -0.62 10.82
CA LYS A 141 -23.72 -1.97 11.41
C LYS A 141 -22.73 -2.09 12.57
N ALA A 142 -21.70 -1.25 12.59
CA ALA A 142 -20.79 -1.06 13.72
C ALA A 142 -20.17 0.34 13.64
N ALA A 143 -19.54 0.79 14.72
CA ALA A 143 -18.77 2.03 14.76
C ALA A 143 -17.33 1.77 15.22
N PHE A 144 -16.34 2.23 14.46
CA PHE A 144 -14.93 2.27 14.87
C PHE A 144 -14.57 3.69 15.31
N VAL A 145 -14.09 3.83 16.55
CA VAL A 145 -13.72 5.11 17.15
C VAL A 145 -12.21 5.20 17.30
N TYR A 146 -11.56 6.07 16.53
CA TYR A 146 -10.11 6.19 16.49
C TYR A 146 -9.59 7.20 17.50
N SER A 147 -8.67 6.79 18.38
CA SER A 147 -7.90 7.76 19.17
C SER A 147 -6.82 8.43 18.31
N THR A 148 -6.69 9.74 18.47
CA THR A 148 -5.59 10.55 17.90
C THR A 148 -4.60 10.95 18.98
N CYS A 149 -3.53 11.67 18.63
CA CYS A 149 -2.44 11.99 19.56
C CYS A 149 -2.92 12.69 20.84
N ILE A 150 -3.78 13.70 20.74
CA ILE A 150 -4.19 14.48 21.92
C ILE A 150 -5.05 13.66 22.89
N VAL A 151 -5.87 12.75 22.35
CA VAL A 151 -6.78 11.90 23.13
C VAL A 151 -6.00 11.01 24.11
N GLY A 152 -4.91 10.39 23.64
CA GLY A 152 -4.07 9.58 24.52
C GLY A 152 -3.29 10.40 25.55
N LEU A 153 -3.04 11.69 25.30
CA LEU A 153 -2.33 12.57 26.23
C LEU A 153 -3.24 13.12 27.33
N ILE A 154 -4.48 13.49 26.99
CA ILE A 154 -5.46 13.99 27.97
C ILE A 154 -6.10 12.86 28.79
N GLY A 155 -5.96 11.61 28.34
CA GLY A 155 -6.35 10.43 29.09
C GLY A 155 -7.83 10.07 29.00
N ASP A 156 -8.49 10.45 27.91
CA ASP A 156 -9.90 10.09 27.67
C ASP A 156 -10.08 8.56 27.63
N ASP A 157 -11.05 8.03 28.38
CA ASP A 157 -11.38 6.61 28.41
C ASP A 157 -12.34 6.22 27.27
N LEU A 158 -11.77 6.00 26.10
CA LEU A 158 -12.53 5.59 24.92
C LEU A 158 -13.24 4.25 25.13
N ALA A 159 -12.66 3.33 25.90
CA ALA A 159 -13.24 2.02 26.09
C ALA A 159 -14.55 2.12 26.88
N ALA A 160 -14.58 2.94 27.94
CA ALA A 160 -15.78 3.21 28.70
C ALA A 160 -16.87 3.88 27.84
N VAL A 161 -16.51 4.92 27.07
CA VAL A 161 -17.48 5.63 26.22
C VAL A 161 -18.03 4.73 25.12
N CYS A 162 -17.17 3.96 24.43
CA CYS A 162 -17.60 3.04 23.38
C CYS A 162 -18.50 1.93 23.92
N LYS A 163 -18.16 1.35 25.08
CA LYS A 163 -19.00 0.33 25.74
C LYS A 163 -20.39 0.89 26.06
N ALA A 164 -20.47 2.06 26.68
CA ALA A 164 -21.74 2.69 27.01
C ALA A 164 -22.58 3.02 25.77
N ALA A 165 -21.94 3.48 24.68
CA ALA A 165 -22.61 3.72 23.41
C ALA A 165 -23.12 2.42 22.77
N SER A 166 -22.34 1.33 22.83
CA SER A 166 -22.77 0.03 22.32
C SER A 166 -24.00 -0.51 23.05
N GLU A 167 -24.03 -0.42 24.38
CA GLU A 167 -25.19 -0.83 25.20
C GLU A 167 -26.43 0.01 24.89
N ARG A 168 -26.26 1.32 24.67
CA ARG A 168 -27.35 2.25 24.39
C ARG A 168 -27.96 2.09 22.99
N HIS A 169 -27.11 1.89 21.97
CA HIS A 169 -27.54 1.87 20.57
C HIS A 169 -27.71 0.46 19.99
N GLY A 170 -27.30 -0.58 20.72
CA GLY A 170 -27.50 -1.98 20.30
C GLY A 170 -26.62 -2.43 19.13
N ILE A 171 -25.59 -1.67 18.78
CA ILE A 171 -24.58 -2.04 17.78
C ILE A 171 -23.18 -2.11 18.40
N PRO A 172 -22.22 -2.86 17.83
CA PRO A 172 -20.83 -2.80 18.26
C PRO A 172 -20.24 -1.40 18.07
N VAL A 173 -19.74 -0.79 19.15
CA VAL A 173 -18.95 0.44 19.10
C VAL A 173 -17.57 0.10 19.64
N ILE A 174 -16.55 0.19 18.79
CA ILE A 174 -15.24 -0.42 19.00
C ILE A 174 -14.18 0.67 19.10
N PRO A 175 -13.49 0.80 20.25
CA PRO A 175 -12.38 1.72 20.38
C PRO A 175 -11.16 1.19 19.62
N VAL A 176 -10.52 2.06 18.85
CA VAL A 176 -9.28 1.79 18.11
C VAL A 176 -8.17 2.62 18.74
N GLN A 177 -7.31 1.95 19.50
CA GLN A 177 -6.18 2.54 20.22
C GLN A 177 -5.03 2.86 19.25
N SER A 178 -5.16 3.99 18.55
CA SER A 178 -4.38 4.35 17.37
C SER A 178 -3.62 5.68 17.49
N GLU A 179 -3.28 6.11 18.70
CA GLU A 179 -2.60 7.38 18.92
C GLU A 179 -1.27 7.43 18.16
N GLY A 180 -1.07 8.50 17.39
CA GLY A 180 -0.02 8.56 16.38
C GLY A 180 1.42 8.44 16.91
N PHE A 181 1.64 8.70 18.20
CA PHE A 181 2.95 8.65 18.85
C PHE A 181 3.33 7.27 19.42
N LYS A 182 2.42 6.27 19.41
CA LYS A 182 2.63 4.96 20.06
C LYS A 182 3.61 4.03 19.30
N GLY A 183 4.15 4.48 18.17
CA GLY A 183 5.02 3.69 17.31
C GLY A 183 4.92 4.18 15.87
N ASN A 184 4.97 3.24 14.93
CA ASN A 184 4.89 3.52 13.51
C ASN A 184 3.59 2.94 12.89
N LYS A 185 3.55 2.91 11.56
CA LYS A 185 2.37 2.46 10.81
C LYS A 185 1.97 1.00 11.13
N ARG A 186 2.94 0.14 11.47
CA ARG A 186 2.73 -1.28 11.74
C ARG A 186 1.92 -1.51 13.01
N GLU A 187 2.15 -0.72 14.06
CA GLU A 187 1.37 -0.75 15.29
C GLU A 187 -0.09 -0.35 15.02
N GLY A 188 -0.31 0.52 14.03
CA GLY A 188 -1.64 0.85 13.54
C GLY A 188 -2.37 -0.34 12.90
N TYR A 189 -1.66 -1.16 12.12
CA TYR A 189 -2.21 -2.39 11.55
C TYR A 189 -2.62 -3.38 12.64
N LEU A 190 -1.79 -3.53 13.68
CA LEU A 190 -2.11 -4.37 14.83
C LEU A 190 -3.33 -3.84 15.60
N ALA A 191 -3.44 -2.52 15.79
CA ALA A 191 -4.62 -1.91 16.41
C ALA A 191 -5.91 -2.20 15.63
N ALA A 192 -5.86 -2.13 14.30
CA ALA A 192 -6.97 -2.51 13.42
C ALA A 192 -7.31 -4.01 13.52
N CYS A 193 -6.30 -4.89 13.52
CA CYS A 193 -6.50 -6.32 13.70
C CYS A 193 -7.20 -6.64 15.01
N LYS A 194 -6.76 -6.02 16.12
CA LYS A 194 -7.38 -6.16 17.44
C LYS A 194 -8.83 -5.67 17.44
N ALA A 195 -9.12 -4.55 16.77
CA ALA A 195 -10.48 -4.03 16.64
C ALA A 195 -11.38 -5.01 15.86
N MET A 196 -10.96 -5.47 14.68
CA MET A 196 -11.71 -6.44 13.88
C MET A 196 -11.93 -7.77 14.60
N ARG A 197 -10.92 -8.24 15.36
CA ARG A 197 -11.02 -9.47 16.15
C ARG A 197 -12.19 -9.47 17.13
N THR A 198 -12.60 -8.30 17.64
CA THR A 198 -13.77 -8.21 18.53
C THR A 198 -15.11 -8.55 17.85
N LEU A 199 -15.17 -8.44 16.52
CA LEU A 199 -16.35 -8.80 15.73
C LEU A 199 -16.34 -10.26 15.29
N VAL A 200 -15.17 -10.79 14.93
CA VAL A 200 -15.01 -12.18 14.48
C VAL A 200 -15.49 -13.17 15.56
N GLY A 201 -16.31 -14.14 15.16
CA GLY A 201 -16.84 -15.17 16.07
C GLY A 201 -18.23 -14.86 16.63
N THR A 202 -18.89 -13.81 16.14
CA THR A 202 -20.18 -13.35 16.68
C THR A 202 -21.37 -13.50 15.72
N GLY A 203 -21.14 -14.03 14.52
CA GLY A 203 -22.18 -14.32 13.52
C GLY A 203 -22.48 -15.83 13.41
N ASP A 204 -23.62 -16.20 12.81
CA ASP A 204 -23.92 -17.58 12.48
C ASP A 204 -23.15 -18.03 11.23
N ILE A 205 -22.61 -19.25 11.25
CA ILE A 205 -21.78 -19.83 10.19
C ILE A 205 -22.38 -21.11 9.60
N SER A 206 -23.62 -21.46 9.99
CA SER A 206 -24.26 -22.73 9.64
C SER A 206 -24.44 -22.96 8.13
N ASP A 207 -24.47 -21.89 7.35
CA ASP A 207 -24.68 -21.88 5.90
C ASP A 207 -23.39 -21.70 5.08
N ILE A 208 -22.22 -21.60 5.72
CA ILE A 208 -20.94 -21.38 5.03
C ILE A 208 -20.41 -22.71 4.46
N SER A 209 -20.04 -22.70 3.17
CA SER A 209 -19.42 -23.86 2.53
C SER A 209 -18.09 -24.24 3.20
N PRO A 210 -17.77 -25.54 3.34
CA PRO A 210 -16.42 -25.95 3.74
C PRO A 210 -15.33 -25.58 2.72
N LEU A 211 -15.70 -25.33 1.45
CA LEU A 211 -14.81 -24.84 0.39
C LEU A 211 -14.92 -23.32 0.29
N SER A 212 -14.42 -22.64 1.31
CA SER A 212 -14.59 -21.19 1.45
C SER A 212 -13.35 -20.49 2.00
N VAL A 213 -13.21 -19.22 1.64
CA VAL A 213 -12.07 -18.39 2.05
C VAL A 213 -12.49 -17.01 2.56
N ASN A 214 -11.65 -16.42 3.41
CA ASN A 214 -11.62 -14.98 3.62
C ASN A 214 -10.45 -14.37 2.82
N ILE A 215 -10.71 -13.31 2.06
CA ILE A 215 -9.67 -12.52 1.38
C ILE A 215 -9.16 -11.47 2.37
N MET A 216 -7.92 -11.61 2.86
CA MET A 216 -7.36 -10.76 3.90
C MET A 216 -6.25 -9.84 3.37
N GLY A 217 -6.27 -8.57 3.75
CA GLY A 217 -5.25 -7.59 3.39
C GLY A 217 -5.34 -7.08 1.95
N ASP A 218 -6.48 -7.28 1.29
CA ASP A 218 -6.90 -6.54 0.10
C ASP A 218 -7.93 -5.48 0.55
N PHE A 219 -7.83 -4.29 -0.04
CA PHE A 219 -8.61 -3.10 0.29
C PHE A 219 -9.59 -2.69 -0.82
N ASN A 220 -9.80 -3.56 -1.81
CA ASN A 220 -10.65 -3.36 -3.00
C ASN A 220 -10.36 -2.05 -3.74
N LEU A 221 -9.07 -1.76 -3.93
CA LEU A 221 -8.67 -0.58 -4.68
C LEU A 221 -9.04 -0.78 -6.14
N ALA A 222 -9.79 0.15 -6.72
CA ALA A 222 -10.23 0.04 -8.11
C ALA A 222 -10.96 -1.29 -8.46
N GLY A 223 -11.60 -1.95 -7.48
CA GLY A 223 -12.40 -3.15 -7.71
C GLY A 223 -11.60 -4.46 -7.74
N GLU A 224 -10.36 -4.47 -7.24
CA GLU A 224 -9.46 -5.64 -7.27
C GLU A 224 -10.01 -6.89 -6.55
N THR A 225 -10.69 -6.72 -5.41
CA THR A 225 -11.27 -7.84 -4.66
C THR A 225 -12.36 -8.54 -5.47
N TRP A 226 -13.08 -7.82 -6.34
CA TRP A 226 -14.09 -8.41 -7.22
C TRP A 226 -13.46 -9.29 -8.32
N ILE A 227 -12.29 -8.89 -8.84
CA ILE A 227 -11.51 -9.69 -9.80
C ILE A 227 -11.07 -11.00 -9.14
N ILE A 228 -10.53 -10.91 -7.92
CA ILE A 228 -10.08 -12.10 -7.17
C ILE A 228 -11.27 -13.00 -6.82
N THR A 229 -12.41 -12.41 -6.43
CA THR A 229 -13.64 -13.16 -6.14
C THR A 229 -14.15 -13.91 -7.37
N ASP A 230 -14.06 -13.32 -8.59
CA ASP A 230 -14.38 -14.04 -9.83
C ASP A 230 -13.50 -15.28 -10.04
N TYR A 231 -12.18 -15.14 -9.85
CA TYR A 231 -11.25 -16.27 -9.96
C TYR A 231 -11.59 -17.39 -8.97
N LEU A 232 -11.84 -17.05 -7.71
CA LEU A 232 -12.19 -18.02 -6.67
C LEU A 232 -13.53 -18.71 -6.97
N ASN A 233 -14.54 -17.96 -7.44
CA ASN A 233 -15.82 -18.53 -7.86
C ASN A 233 -15.66 -19.51 -9.04
N ARG A 234 -14.83 -19.18 -10.03
CA ARG A 234 -14.51 -20.07 -11.17
C ARG A 234 -13.80 -21.35 -10.71
N MET A 235 -13.00 -21.28 -9.65
CA MET A 235 -12.42 -22.45 -8.97
C MET A 235 -13.42 -23.22 -8.10
N GLY A 236 -14.60 -22.66 -7.83
CA GLY A 236 -15.61 -23.23 -6.94
C GLY A 236 -15.34 -23.02 -5.45
N VAL A 237 -14.65 -21.94 -5.11
CA VAL A 237 -14.37 -21.52 -3.74
C VAL A 237 -15.26 -20.34 -3.40
N GLU A 238 -16.03 -20.45 -2.33
CA GLU A 238 -16.87 -19.37 -1.81
C GLU A 238 -16.03 -18.31 -1.09
N VAL A 239 -16.34 -17.02 -1.27
CA VAL A 239 -15.74 -15.94 -0.49
C VAL A 239 -16.69 -15.56 0.64
N VAL A 240 -16.29 -15.80 1.89
CA VAL A 240 -17.09 -15.47 3.08
C VAL A 240 -16.98 -13.98 3.41
N ALA A 241 -15.75 -13.44 3.40
CA ALA A 241 -15.50 -12.05 3.75
C ALA A 241 -14.31 -11.46 2.99
N GLY A 242 -14.49 -10.22 2.51
CA GLY A 242 -13.41 -9.31 2.15
C GLY A 242 -12.94 -8.57 3.40
N ILE A 243 -11.73 -8.84 3.86
CA ILE A 243 -11.09 -8.23 5.04
C ILE A 243 -9.94 -7.34 4.54
N THR A 244 -10.18 -6.09 4.16
CA THR A 244 -11.41 -5.31 4.39
C THR A 244 -12.03 -4.73 3.14
N GLY A 245 -11.43 -4.91 1.96
CA GLY A 245 -11.93 -4.41 0.69
C GLY A 245 -13.38 -4.80 0.42
N ASP A 246 -14.24 -3.80 0.17
CA ASP A 246 -15.71 -3.96 0.08
C ASP A 246 -16.32 -4.77 1.23
N GLY A 247 -15.73 -4.68 2.42
CA GLY A 247 -16.12 -5.49 3.57
C GLY A 247 -17.46 -5.09 4.17
N ARG A 248 -18.10 -6.04 4.83
CA ARG A 248 -19.29 -5.81 5.68
C ARG A 248 -19.02 -6.25 7.10
N VAL A 249 -19.63 -5.56 8.05
CA VAL A 249 -19.56 -5.95 9.46
C VAL A 249 -20.10 -7.37 9.65
N ASP A 250 -21.23 -7.70 9.02
CA ASP A 250 -21.87 -9.01 9.17
C ASP A 250 -21.00 -10.15 8.60
N ASP A 251 -20.33 -9.93 7.46
CA ASP A 251 -19.36 -10.88 6.89
C ASP A 251 -18.15 -11.07 7.81
N LEU A 252 -17.61 -9.98 8.36
CA LEU A 252 -16.50 -10.05 9.32
C LEU A 252 -16.87 -10.81 10.59
N ARG A 253 -18.11 -10.68 11.07
CA ARG A 253 -18.61 -11.47 12.22
C ARG A 253 -18.63 -12.96 11.93
N ARG A 254 -18.93 -13.33 10.68
CA ARG A 254 -19.03 -14.70 10.15
C ARG A 254 -17.72 -15.27 9.61
N ALA A 255 -16.67 -14.45 9.46
CA ALA A 255 -15.38 -14.85 8.90
C ALA A 255 -14.73 -16.07 9.57
N HIS A 256 -15.09 -16.37 10.82
CA HIS A 256 -14.63 -17.56 11.53
C HIS A 256 -15.19 -18.89 11.00
N GLY A 257 -16.15 -18.87 10.09
CA GLY A 257 -16.67 -20.08 9.42
C GLY A 257 -15.89 -20.49 8.18
N ALA A 258 -14.97 -19.65 7.68
CA ALA A 258 -14.22 -19.94 6.46
C ALA A 258 -13.28 -21.13 6.62
N GLY A 259 -13.12 -21.92 5.55
CA GLY A 259 -12.18 -23.04 5.52
C GLY A 259 -10.70 -22.61 5.50
N LEU A 260 -10.39 -21.43 4.95
CA LEU A 260 -9.04 -20.92 4.80
C LEU A 260 -8.99 -19.37 4.79
N ASN A 261 -7.97 -18.79 5.40
CA ASN A 261 -7.65 -17.37 5.25
C ASN A 261 -6.56 -17.17 4.17
N ILE A 262 -6.78 -16.31 3.18
CA ILE A 262 -5.74 -15.97 2.18
C ILE A 262 -5.26 -14.54 2.39
N VAL A 263 -3.98 -14.37 2.71
CA VAL A 263 -3.40 -13.12 3.19
C VAL A 263 -2.51 -12.48 2.12
N GLN A 264 -3.03 -11.44 1.47
CA GLN A 264 -2.34 -10.63 0.46
C GLN A 264 -1.28 -9.72 1.11
N CYS A 265 -1.73 -8.76 1.93
CA CYS A 265 -0.83 -7.81 2.59
C CYS A 265 -0.44 -8.31 3.98
N SER A 266 0.62 -9.13 4.03
CA SER A 266 1.19 -9.71 5.27
C SER A 266 1.41 -8.67 6.38
N GLY A 267 1.86 -7.46 6.03
CA GLY A 267 2.07 -6.40 7.02
C GLY A 267 0.78 -5.92 7.72
N SER A 268 -0.39 -6.04 7.08
CA SER A 268 -1.61 -5.36 7.53
C SER A 268 -2.61 -6.23 8.29
N THR A 269 -2.78 -7.49 7.89
CA THR A 269 -3.85 -8.38 8.41
C THR A 269 -3.33 -9.74 8.89
N GLN A 270 -2.03 -10.00 8.79
CA GLN A 270 -1.46 -11.29 9.22
C GLN A 270 -1.64 -11.54 10.72
N ASP A 271 -1.62 -10.50 11.55
CA ASP A 271 -1.86 -10.68 12.99
C ASP A 271 -3.31 -11.10 13.27
N LEU A 272 -4.30 -10.60 12.51
CA LEU A 272 -5.67 -11.10 12.59
C LEU A 272 -5.75 -12.56 12.12
N ALA A 273 -5.07 -12.93 11.03
CA ALA A 273 -5.06 -14.31 10.55
C ALA A 273 -4.46 -15.28 11.58
N LYS A 274 -3.39 -14.87 12.29
CA LYS A 274 -2.82 -15.64 13.41
C LYS A 274 -3.81 -15.77 14.56
N MET A 275 -4.47 -14.67 14.97
CA MET A 275 -5.52 -14.72 16.01
C MET A 275 -6.64 -15.67 15.61
N MET A 276 -7.09 -15.64 14.35
CA MET A 276 -8.15 -16.54 13.85
C MET A 276 -7.73 -18.00 13.82
N ARG A 277 -6.47 -18.28 13.49
CA ARG A 277 -5.90 -19.63 13.59
C ARG A 277 -5.88 -20.11 15.04
N ASP A 278 -5.41 -19.28 15.96
CA ASP A 278 -5.23 -19.67 17.36
C ASP A 278 -6.59 -19.83 18.08
N ASP A 279 -7.58 -19.00 17.75
CA ASP A 279 -8.90 -18.99 18.41
C ASP A 279 -9.93 -19.92 17.75
N PHE A 280 -9.87 -20.11 16.42
CA PHE A 280 -10.87 -20.87 15.66
C PHE A 280 -10.29 -22.02 14.82
N GLY A 281 -8.96 -22.20 14.80
CA GLY A 281 -8.30 -23.28 14.06
C GLY A 281 -8.20 -23.06 12.54
N ILE A 282 -8.50 -21.86 12.04
CA ILE A 282 -8.55 -21.58 10.60
C ILE A 282 -7.12 -21.38 10.06
N PRO A 283 -6.64 -22.21 9.12
CA PRO A 283 -5.32 -22.04 8.54
C PRO A 283 -5.25 -20.74 7.72
N PHE A 284 -4.02 -20.28 7.44
CA PHE A 284 -3.83 -19.18 6.50
C PHE A 284 -2.69 -19.43 5.53
N LEU A 285 -2.84 -18.95 4.29
CA LEU A 285 -1.80 -18.92 3.27
C LEU A 285 -1.44 -17.47 2.95
N ARG A 286 -0.15 -17.22 2.70
CA ARG A 286 0.28 -15.95 2.09
C ARG A 286 0.07 -16.07 0.59
N VAL A 287 -0.57 -15.07 0.00
CA VAL A 287 -0.84 -15.00 -1.45
C VAL A 287 -0.32 -13.66 -1.97
N SER A 288 -0.08 -13.58 -3.28
CA SER A 288 0.17 -12.33 -3.99
C SER A 288 -0.66 -12.25 -5.25
N TRP A 289 -1.53 -11.24 -5.33
CA TRP A 289 -2.33 -10.97 -6.52
C TRP A 289 -1.67 -10.04 -7.53
N ILE A 290 -0.36 -9.78 -7.40
CA ILE A 290 0.37 -8.83 -8.25
C ILE A 290 1.36 -9.59 -9.14
N GLY A 291 1.24 -9.40 -10.46
CA GLY A 291 2.11 -10.08 -11.43
C GLY A 291 1.59 -11.45 -11.85
N ILE A 292 2.22 -12.03 -12.87
CA ILE A 292 1.69 -13.24 -13.55
C ILE A 292 1.92 -14.49 -12.71
N GLU A 293 3.17 -14.74 -12.31
CA GLU A 293 3.55 -15.95 -11.58
C GLU A 293 2.92 -15.99 -10.21
N ASP A 294 2.95 -14.88 -9.50
CA ASP A 294 2.46 -14.76 -8.13
C ASP A 294 0.94 -15.00 -8.07
N VAL A 295 0.17 -14.47 -9.03
CA VAL A 295 -1.28 -14.74 -9.14
C VAL A 295 -1.51 -16.22 -9.42
N ALA A 296 -0.81 -16.79 -10.40
CA ALA A 296 -0.97 -18.20 -10.76
C ALA A 296 -0.61 -19.13 -9.59
N GLU A 297 0.53 -18.91 -8.94
CA GLU A 297 1.00 -19.64 -7.77
C GLU A 297 0.00 -19.56 -6.62
N SER A 298 -0.57 -18.37 -6.37
CA SER A 298 -1.60 -18.19 -5.34
C SER A 298 -2.87 -19.00 -5.64
N LEU A 299 -3.34 -19.01 -6.88
CA LEU A 299 -4.51 -19.79 -7.29
C LEU A 299 -4.27 -21.30 -7.16
N TYR A 300 -3.10 -21.78 -7.57
CA TYR A 300 -2.73 -23.19 -7.42
C TYR A 300 -2.58 -23.59 -5.95
N ALA A 301 -1.92 -22.78 -5.13
CA ALA A 301 -1.75 -23.05 -3.69
C ALA A 301 -3.09 -23.18 -2.96
N ILE A 302 -4.10 -22.37 -3.33
CA ILE A 302 -5.46 -22.48 -2.80
C ILE A 302 -6.12 -23.79 -3.24
N ALA A 303 -5.99 -24.14 -4.53
CA ALA A 303 -6.56 -25.39 -5.06
C ALA A 303 -5.95 -26.63 -4.40
N GLU A 304 -4.62 -26.67 -4.28
CA GLU A 304 -3.87 -27.74 -3.63
C GLU A 304 -4.23 -27.85 -2.14
N HIS A 305 -4.44 -26.73 -1.45
CA HIS A 305 -4.88 -26.74 -0.06
C HIS A 305 -6.23 -27.47 0.10
N PHE A 306 -7.23 -27.17 -0.73
CA PHE A 306 -8.53 -27.82 -0.64
C PHE A 306 -8.50 -29.26 -1.14
N GLU A 307 -7.70 -29.58 -2.14
CA GLU A 307 -7.48 -30.96 -2.58
C GLU A 307 -6.88 -31.82 -1.45
N LEU A 308 -5.92 -31.27 -0.69
CA LEU A 308 -5.30 -31.97 0.44
C LEU A 308 -6.21 -32.08 1.66
N THR A 309 -6.98 -31.04 1.96
CA THR A 309 -7.75 -30.94 3.21
C THR A 309 -9.20 -31.40 3.09
N ARG A 310 -9.79 -31.35 1.88
CA ARG A 310 -11.19 -31.68 1.56
C ARG A 310 -11.30 -32.38 0.18
N PRO A 311 -10.57 -33.48 -0.06
CA PRO A 311 -10.53 -34.14 -1.37
C PRO A 311 -11.92 -34.56 -1.88
N GLU A 312 -12.83 -34.92 -0.98
CA GLU A 312 -14.20 -35.33 -1.28
C GLU A 312 -15.09 -34.19 -1.80
N LEU A 313 -14.73 -32.93 -1.51
CA LEU A 313 -15.45 -31.74 -1.97
C LEU A 313 -14.73 -31.04 -3.12
N ALA A 314 -13.39 -31.08 -3.15
CA ALA A 314 -12.57 -30.34 -4.10
C ALA A 314 -12.89 -30.70 -5.57
N GLY A 315 -13.29 -31.95 -5.83
CA GLY A 315 -13.70 -32.40 -7.17
C GLY A 315 -12.60 -32.12 -8.20
N ASN A 316 -12.91 -31.37 -9.25
CA ASN A 316 -11.96 -30.96 -10.29
C ASN A 316 -11.39 -29.55 -10.11
N MET A 317 -11.26 -29.06 -8.86
CA MET A 317 -10.79 -27.70 -8.56
C MET A 317 -9.45 -27.38 -9.24
N VAL A 318 -8.46 -28.26 -9.16
CA VAL A 318 -7.14 -28.05 -9.80
C VAL A 318 -7.25 -27.94 -11.33
N GLU A 319 -8.11 -28.73 -11.97
CA GLU A 319 -8.34 -28.66 -13.42
C GLU A 319 -9.02 -27.34 -13.82
N ARG A 320 -9.99 -26.87 -13.01
CA ARG A 320 -10.64 -25.56 -13.19
C ARG A 320 -9.64 -24.42 -13.01
N THR A 321 -8.77 -24.50 -12.01
CA THR A 321 -7.67 -23.54 -11.81
C THR A 321 -6.72 -23.52 -13.01
N ALA A 322 -6.31 -24.69 -13.51
CA ALA A 322 -5.43 -24.78 -14.67
C ALA A 322 -6.08 -24.21 -15.94
N ALA A 323 -7.39 -24.44 -16.12
CA ALA A 323 -8.15 -23.84 -17.22
C ALA A 323 -8.22 -22.32 -17.11
N LEU A 324 -8.57 -21.80 -15.93
CA LEU A 324 -8.57 -20.37 -15.62
C LEU A 324 -7.21 -19.74 -15.98
N VAL A 325 -6.11 -20.24 -15.41
CA VAL A 325 -4.77 -19.67 -15.62
C VAL A 325 -4.39 -19.72 -17.10
N ARG A 326 -4.62 -20.85 -17.78
CA ARG A 326 -4.30 -20.99 -19.21
C ARG A 326 -5.07 -19.97 -20.06
N ASP A 327 -6.36 -19.79 -19.81
CA ASP A 327 -7.21 -18.91 -20.60
C ASP A 327 -6.83 -17.43 -20.38
N GLU A 328 -6.54 -17.03 -19.13
CA GLU A 328 -6.05 -15.68 -18.80
C GLU A 328 -4.68 -15.40 -19.44
N LEU A 329 -3.74 -16.35 -19.37
CA LEU A 329 -2.42 -16.21 -19.99
C LEU A 329 -2.50 -16.13 -21.52
N ALA A 330 -3.37 -16.91 -22.15
CA ALA A 330 -3.54 -16.89 -23.60
C ALA A 330 -3.99 -15.52 -24.11
N ALA A 331 -4.84 -14.82 -23.34
CA ALA A 331 -5.28 -13.46 -23.64
C ALA A 331 -4.21 -12.39 -23.28
N LEU A 332 -3.50 -12.58 -22.17
CA LEU A 332 -2.57 -11.61 -21.61
C LEU A 332 -1.23 -11.54 -22.38
N MET A 333 -0.60 -12.69 -22.62
CA MET A 333 0.79 -12.75 -23.08
C MET A 333 1.06 -12.07 -24.43
N PRO A 334 0.18 -12.14 -25.45
CA PRO A 334 0.38 -11.40 -26.70
C PRO A 334 0.50 -9.89 -26.48
N GLN A 335 -0.32 -9.32 -25.59
CA GLN A 335 -0.33 -7.89 -25.29
C GLN A 335 0.90 -7.48 -24.48
N ILE A 336 1.32 -8.30 -23.51
CA ILE A 336 2.57 -8.05 -22.75
C ILE A 336 3.78 -8.03 -23.68
N LYS A 337 3.81 -8.91 -24.70
CA LYS A 337 4.90 -8.94 -25.69
C LYS A 337 5.02 -7.65 -26.49
N GLU A 338 3.90 -6.99 -26.80
CA GLU A 338 3.90 -5.69 -27.49
C GLU A 338 4.57 -4.61 -26.65
N TYR A 339 4.19 -4.50 -25.37
CA TYR A 339 4.79 -3.54 -24.45
C TYR A 339 6.27 -3.84 -24.17
N ARG A 340 6.63 -5.12 -24.01
CA ARG A 340 8.01 -5.56 -23.78
C ARG A 340 8.94 -5.07 -24.88
N ARG A 341 8.53 -5.14 -26.15
CA ARG A 341 9.37 -4.71 -27.29
C ARG A 341 9.91 -3.29 -27.12
N ASP A 342 9.08 -2.39 -26.58
CA ASP A 342 9.43 -0.98 -26.44
C ASP A 342 10.13 -0.68 -25.10
N LEU A 343 9.93 -1.54 -24.08
CA LEU A 343 10.45 -1.39 -22.72
C LEU A 343 11.74 -2.17 -22.44
N GLU A 344 12.16 -3.06 -23.34
CA GLU A 344 13.34 -3.90 -23.15
C GLU A 344 14.60 -3.07 -22.82
N GLY A 345 15.30 -3.44 -21.74
CA GLY A 345 16.52 -2.79 -21.27
C GLY A 345 16.31 -1.48 -20.51
N LYS A 346 15.07 -1.02 -20.33
CA LYS A 346 14.75 0.16 -19.52
C LYS A 346 14.88 -0.15 -18.02
N LYS A 347 15.19 0.86 -17.23
CA LYS A 347 15.48 0.71 -15.80
C LYS A 347 14.35 1.22 -14.91
N ALA A 348 13.98 0.42 -13.92
CA ALA A 348 12.94 0.74 -12.94
C ALA A 348 13.52 0.93 -11.53
N ALA A 349 12.91 1.85 -10.78
CA ALA A 349 13.06 1.96 -9.34
C ALA A 349 11.73 1.61 -8.66
N VAL A 350 11.78 0.88 -7.55
CA VAL A 350 10.60 0.48 -6.77
C VAL A 350 10.78 0.92 -5.32
N TYR A 351 9.90 1.79 -4.82
CA TYR A 351 9.87 2.17 -3.41
C TYR A 351 8.43 2.20 -2.91
N VAL A 352 8.05 1.22 -2.09
CA VAL A 352 6.64 0.99 -1.69
C VAL A 352 6.49 0.83 -0.18
N GLY A 353 5.25 0.76 0.31
CA GLY A 353 5.00 0.61 1.75
C GLY A 353 5.61 -0.68 2.34
N GLY A 354 5.25 -1.83 1.79
CA GLY A 354 5.71 -3.14 2.25
C GLY A 354 6.61 -3.85 1.25
N SER A 355 7.60 -4.56 1.77
CA SER A 355 8.61 -5.35 1.05
C SER A 355 8.02 -6.45 0.16
N PHE A 356 6.98 -7.15 0.61
CA PHE A 356 6.34 -8.23 -0.16
C PHE A 356 5.80 -7.76 -1.52
N LYS A 357 5.22 -6.57 -1.58
CA LYS A 357 4.78 -5.93 -2.83
C LYS A 357 5.95 -5.61 -3.77
N ALA A 358 7.10 -5.21 -3.21
CA ALA A 358 8.29 -4.92 -4.02
C ALA A 358 8.79 -6.16 -4.75
N PHE A 359 8.68 -7.34 -4.14
CA PHE A 359 9.08 -8.62 -4.73
C PHE A 359 8.26 -8.95 -5.99
N SER A 360 6.94 -8.85 -5.89
CA SER A 360 6.03 -9.05 -7.02
C SER A 360 6.27 -8.06 -8.15
N LEU A 361 6.56 -6.79 -7.83
CA LEU A 361 6.90 -5.79 -8.83
C LEU A 361 8.21 -6.10 -9.56
N VAL A 362 9.23 -6.64 -8.87
CA VAL A 362 10.47 -7.08 -9.52
C VAL A 362 10.18 -8.17 -10.56
N LYS A 363 9.35 -9.16 -10.22
CA LYS A 363 8.91 -10.19 -11.19
C LYS A 363 8.12 -9.59 -12.35
N ALA A 364 7.18 -8.68 -12.08
CA ALA A 364 6.38 -8.02 -13.10
C ALA A 364 7.25 -7.24 -14.12
N PHE A 365 8.24 -6.48 -13.65
CA PHE A 365 9.16 -5.76 -14.54
C PHE A 365 9.97 -6.68 -15.45
N ARG A 366 10.34 -7.88 -14.99
CA ARG A 366 11.04 -8.86 -15.84
C ARG A 366 10.22 -9.29 -17.04
N HIS A 367 8.89 -9.40 -16.93
CA HIS A 367 8.02 -9.69 -18.08
C HIS A 367 8.05 -8.57 -19.12
N LEU A 368 8.22 -7.33 -18.68
CA LEU A 368 8.36 -6.15 -19.54
C LEU A 368 9.78 -5.95 -20.08
N GLY A 369 10.73 -6.83 -19.73
CA GLY A 369 12.12 -6.73 -20.16
C GLY A 369 12.89 -5.61 -19.47
N MET A 370 12.38 -5.13 -18.34
CA MET A 370 12.98 -4.02 -17.59
C MET A 370 13.83 -4.54 -16.42
N GLU A 371 14.90 -3.80 -16.12
CA GLU A 371 15.78 -4.08 -14.99
C GLU A 371 15.39 -3.24 -13.78
N VAL A 372 15.12 -3.88 -12.63
CA VAL A 372 14.93 -3.14 -11.37
C VAL A 372 16.29 -2.87 -10.74
N VAL A 373 16.69 -1.61 -10.72
CA VAL A 373 18.02 -1.15 -10.27
C VAL A 373 18.00 -0.52 -8.88
N ILE A 374 16.81 -0.21 -8.36
CA ILE A 374 16.57 0.26 -6.99
C ILE A 374 15.32 -0.43 -6.47
N VAL A 375 15.39 -1.01 -5.27
CA VAL A 375 14.25 -1.60 -4.58
C VAL A 375 14.26 -1.19 -3.11
N GLY A 376 13.12 -0.82 -2.55
CA GLY A 376 13.06 -0.45 -1.15
C GLY A 376 11.65 -0.43 -0.59
N SER A 377 11.57 -0.39 0.74
CA SER A 377 10.28 -0.30 1.40
C SER A 377 10.28 0.59 2.64
N GLN A 378 9.09 0.98 3.09
CA GLN A 378 8.92 1.77 4.32
C GLN A 378 8.97 0.89 5.56
N THR A 379 8.41 -0.32 5.53
CA THR A 379 8.19 -1.15 6.74
C THR A 379 8.72 -2.57 6.60
N GLY A 380 9.77 -2.79 5.81
CA GLY A 380 10.35 -4.11 5.58
C GLY A 380 11.13 -4.64 6.79
N THR A 381 11.25 -5.96 6.87
CA THR A 381 12.07 -6.66 7.85
C THR A 381 13.35 -7.20 7.21
N GLU A 382 14.30 -7.65 8.03
CA GLU A 382 15.57 -8.18 7.54
C GLU A 382 15.38 -9.41 6.65
N GLU A 383 14.44 -10.29 7.02
CA GLU A 383 14.05 -11.45 6.21
C GLU A 383 13.53 -11.02 4.84
N ASP A 384 12.60 -10.05 4.80
CA ASP A 384 12.07 -9.58 3.54
C ASP A 384 13.15 -8.96 2.64
N TYR A 385 14.06 -8.17 3.19
CA TYR A 385 15.13 -7.56 2.39
C TYR A 385 16.16 -8.58 1.91
N ARG A 386 16.40 -9.65 2.68
CA ARG A 386 17.25 -10.76 2.26
C ARG A 386 16.63 -11.51 1.08
N GLU A 387 15.33 -11.78 1.12
CA GLU A 387 14.59 -12.38 0.01
C GLU A 387 14.56 -11.47 -1.22
N LEU A 388 14.32 -10.16 -1.04
CA LEU A 388 14.39 -9.17 -2.11
C LEU A 388 15.77 -9.11 -2.76
N ALA A 389 16.83 -9.11 -1.95
CA ALA A 389 18.20 -9.11 -2.45
C ALA A 389 18.52 -10.39 -3.24
N ALA A 390 18.02 -11.55 -2.83
CA ALA A 390 18.26 -12.82 -3.51
C ALA A 390 17.69 -12.86 -4.94
N ILE A 391 16.67 -12.07 -5.25
CA ILE A 391 16.10 -12.00 -6.60
C ILE A 391 16.63 -10.80 -7.41
N CYS A 392 17.30 -9.83 -6.80
CA CYS A 392 17.76 -8.65 -7.52
C CYS A 392 19.13 -8.86 -8.16
N ALA A 393 19.41 -8.14 -9.25
CA ALA A 393 20.68 -8.25 -9.97
C ALA A 393 21.84 -7.59 -9.17
N PRO A 394 23.09 -8.03 -9.36
CA PRO A 394 24.27 -7.33 -8.83
C PRO A 394 24.26 -5.85 -9.19
N GLY A 395 24.63 -5.00 -8.22
CA GLY A 395 24.61 -3.54 -8.37
C GLY A 395 23.27 -2.88 -8.03
N THR A 396 22.20 -3.63 -7.80
CA THR A 396 20.90 -3.09 -7.33
C THR A 396 21.08 -2.45 -5.95
N ILE A 397 20.45 -1.28 -5.74
CA ILE A 397 20.39 -0.63 -4.42
C ILE A 397 19.14 -1.12 -3.68
N VAL A 398 19.34 -1.71 -2.51
CA VAL A 398 18.29 -2.08 -1.55
C VAL A 398 18.26 -1.03 -0.44
N VAL A 399 17.09 -0.45 -0.14
CA VAL A 399 16.98 0.63 0.86
C VAL A 399 15.74 0.51 1.77
N ASP A 400 15.94 0.75 3.07
CA ASP A 400 14.87 0.87 4.07
C ASP A 400 14.60 2.34 4.45
N ASP A 401 13.32 2.69 4.58
CA ASP A 401 12.83 4.01 5.04
C ASP A 401 13.48 5.20 4.31
N ALA A 402 13.74 5.06 3.01
CA ALA A 402 14.41 6.05 2.18
C ALA A 402 13.75 7.44 2.28
N ASN A 403 14.59 8.47 2.32
CA ASN A 403 14.13 9.85 2.23
C ASN A 403 14.16 10.40 0.78
N PRO A 404 13.51 11.54 0.50
CA PRO A 404 13.46 12.10 -0.85
C PRO A 404 14.82 12.42 -1.48
N LEU A 405 15.81 12.83 -0.68
CA LEU A 405 17.15 13.18 -1.20
C LEU A 405 17.93 11.93 -1.60
N GLU A 406 17.87 10.88 -0.78
CA GLU A 406 18.43 9.55 -1.08
C GLU A 406 17.80 8.98 -2.35
N LEU A 407 16.47 8.94 -2.42
CA LEU A 407 15.74 8.45 -3.60
C LEU A 407 16.12 9.25 -4.86
N ALA A 408 16.14 10.57 -4.78
CA ALA A 408 16.50 11.42 -5.90
C ALA A 408 17.92 11.16 -6.40
N ALA A 409 18.86 10.93 -5.49
CA ALA A 409 20.23 10.67 -5.87
C ALA A 409 20.43 9.28 -6.46
N PHE A 410 19.84 8.24 -5.85
CA PHE A 410 19.91 6.88 -6.41
C PHE A 410 19.26 6.82 -7.80
N ILE A 411 18.13 7.51 -8.00
CA ILE A 411 17.46 7.61 -9.31
C ILE A 411 18.39 8.22 -10.37
N LYS A 412 19.16 9.26 -10.02
CA LYS A 412 20.16 9.87 -10.91
C LYS A 412 21.34 8.92 -11.15
N GLU A 413 21.87 8.32 -10.09
CA GLU A 413 23.02 7.40 -10.16
C GLU A 413 22.75 6.21 -11.08
N LYS A 414 21.55 5.61 -10.97
CA LYS A 414 21.21 4.41 -11.72
C LYS A 414 20.63 4.67 -13.12
N ASP A 415 20.43 5.94 -13.46
CA ASP A 415 19.74 6.38 -14.68
C ASP A 415 18.39 5.68 -14.88
N VAL A 416 17.49 5.87 -13.93
CA VAL A 416 16.16 5.22 -13.92
C VAL A 416 15.22 5.85 -14.96
N ASP A 417 14.47 5.01 -15.70
CA ASP A 417 13.45 5.42 -16.67
C ASP A 417 12.04 5.54 -16.06
N VAL A 418 11.70 4.68 -15.09
CA VAL A 418 10.43 4.71 -14.36
C VAL A 418 10.63 4.52 -12.86
N PHE A 419 9.95 5.35 -12.08
CA PHE A 419 9.87 5.20 -10.63
C PHE A 419 8.48 4.76 -10.20
N VAL A 420 8.40 3.64 -9.49
CA VAL A 420 7.18 3.11 -8.88
C VAL A 420 7.16 3.48 -7.41
N GLY A 421 6.12 4.19 -6.99
CA GLY A 421 5.96 4.60 -5.60
C GLY A 421 4.56 5.10 -5.29
N GLY A 422 4.43 5.98 -4.28
CA GLY A 422 3.18 6.64 -3.94
C GLY A 422 3.16 8.13 -4.26
N VAL A 423 2.09 8.80 -3.86
CA VAL A 423 1.87 10.23 -4.14
C VAL A 423 3.02 11.14 -3.68
N LYS A 424 3.78 10.76 -2.64
CA LYS A 424 4.90 11.55 -2.13
C LYS A 424 6.16 11.45 -3.00
N GLU A 425 6.34 10.31 -3.67
CA GLU A 425 7.45 10.05 -4.56
C GLU A 425 7.22 10.61 -5.98
N ARG A 426 5.96 10.80 -6.38
CA ARG A 426 5.58 11.30 -7.71
C ARG A 426 6.25 12.63 -8.09
N PRO A 427 6.29 13.67 -7.23
CA PRO A 427 6.99 14.91 -7.56
C PRO A 427 8.50 14.71 -7.77
N ILE A 428 9.13 13.77 -7.06
CA ILE A 428 10.55 13.45 -7.22
C ILE A 428 10.80 12.93 -8.64
N ALA A 429 10.01 11.95 -9.08
CA ALA A 429 10.13 11.36 -10.42
C ALA A 429 10.00 12.43 -11.51
N PHE A 430 8.93 13.23 -11.47
CA PHE A 430 8.66 14.23 -12.50
C PHE A 430 9.70 15.36 -12.53
N LYS A 431 10.17 15.82 -11.36
CA LYS A 431 11.24 16.84 -11.31
C LYS A 431 12.58 16.32 -11.81
N LEU A 432 12.79 15.00 -11.79
CA LEU A 432 13.96 14.34 -12.34
C LEU A 432 13.79 13.89 -13.79
N GLY A 433 12.66 14.20 -14.44
CA GLY A 433 12.38 13.77 -15.81
C GLY A 433 12.25 12.25 -15.97
N VAL A 434 11.69 11.58 -14.96
CA VAL A 434 11.47 10.12 -14.91
C VAL A 434 9.98 9.83 -15.02
N GLY A 435 9.62 8.75 -15.73
CA GLY A 435 8.26 8.22 -15.71
C GLY A 435 7.84 7.82 -14.29
N PHE A 436 6.54 7.90 -14.00
CA PHE A 436 6.02 7.50 -12.70
C PHE A 436 4.89 6.51 -12.86
N CYS A 437 4.87 5.46 -12.05
CA CYS A 437 3.74 4.54 -11.94
C CYS A 437 3.25 4.56 -10.49
N ASP A 438 2.00 4.97 -10.29
CA ASP A 438 1.40 4.94 -8.96
C ASP A 438 0.97 3.52 -8.62
N HIS A 439 1.61 2.93 -7.61
CA HIS A 439 1.28 1.60 -7.12
C HIS A 439 0.78 1.64 -5.65
N ASN A 440 0.41 2.83 -5.20
CA ASN A 440 -0.13 3.13 -3.88
C ASN A 440 -1.66 3.18 -3.93
N HIS A 441 -2.28 3.62 -2.83
CA HIS A 441 -3.72 3.41 -2.58
C HIS A 441 -4.62 4.50 -3.17
N GLU A 442 -4.04 5.54 -3.78
CA GLU A 442 -4.77 6.62 -4.44
C GLU A 442 -5.19 6.26 -5.89
N ARG A 443 -4.64 5.17 -6.43
CA ARG A 443 -4.85 4.74 -7.82
C ARG A 443 -6.30 4.40 -8.12
N LYS A 444 -6.68 4.55 -9.39
CA LYS A 444 -8.01 4.26 -9.94
C LYS A 444 -8.02 3.12 -10.96
N ILE A 445 -6.87 2.49 -11.16
CA ILE A 445 -6.69 1.38 -12.09
C ILE A 445 -6.35 0.14 -11.26
N ALA A 446 -7.02 -0.97 -11.55
CA ALA A 446 -6.73 -2.26 -10.93
C ALA A 446 -5.37 -2.77 -11.42
N LEU A 447 -4.51 -3.12 -10.48
CA LEU A 447 -3.16 -3.66 -10.67
C LEU A 447 -3.02 -5.09 -10.10
N GLU A 448 -4.09 -5.63 -9.51
CA GLU A 448 -4.17 -7.03 -9.08
C GLU A 448 -4.86 -7.93 -10.14
N GLY A 449 -4.56 -9.22 -10.08
CA GLY A 449 -4.98 -10.23 -11.04
C GLY A 449 -4.22 -10.17 -12.37
N PHE A 450 -4.55 -11.09 -13.30
CA PHE A 450 -3.95 -11.13 -14.64
C PHE A 450 -4.19 -9.84 -15.43
N ILE A 451 -5.41 -9.29 -15.36
CA ILE A 451 -5.73 -7.99 -15.94
C ILE A 451 -4.93 -6.85 -15.30
N GLY A 452 -4.60 -6.96 -14.01
CA GLY A 452 -3.74 -6.03 -13.29
C GLY A 452 -2.35 -5.92 -13.90
N MET A 453 -1.76 -7.05 -14.33
CA MET A 453 -0.48 -7.04 -15.05
C MET A 453 -0.58 -6.28 -16.38
N LEU A 454 -1.67 -6.46 -17.14
CA LEU A 454 -1.86 -5.72 -18.40
C LEU A 454 -1.97 -4.21 -18.15
N ASN A 455 -2.74 -3.83 -17.14
CA ASN A 455 -2.89 -2.44 -16.76
C ASN A 455 -1.57 -1.82 -16.27
N PHE A 456 -0.80 -2.57 -15.49
CA PHE A 456 0.55 -2.19 -15.08
C PHE A 456 1.48 -1.98 -16.28
N ALA A 457 1.50 -2.92 -17.22
CA ALA A 457 2.29 -2.81 -18.44
C ALA A 457 1.93 -1.57 -19.26
N ARG A 458 0.63 -1.29 -19.39
CA ARG A 458 0.11 -0.12 -20.10
C ARG A 458 0.52 1.19 -19.43
N GLU A 459 0.40 1.28 -18.10
CA GLU A 459 0.80 2.47 -17.33
C GLU A 459 2.30 2.71 -17.42
N VAL A 460 3.11 1.66 -17.24
CA VAL A 460 4.57 1.75 -17.36
C VAL A 460 4.97 2.17 -18.77
N HIS A 461 4.39 1.55 -19.81
CA HIS A 461 4.66 1.89 -21.20
C HIS A 461 4.30 3.35 -21.51
N ALA A 462 3.09 3.78 -21.17
CA ALA A 462 2.64 5.15 -21.39
C ALA A 462 3.54 6.16 -20.67
N SER A 463 3.95 5.86 -19.43
CA SER A 463 4.84 6.70 -18.64
C SER A 463 6.25 6.75 -19.19
N VAL A 464 6.87 5.61 -19.54
CA VAL A 464 8.27 5.56 -20.01
C VAL A 464 8.41 6.10 -21.44
N MET A 465 7.43 5.82 -22.30
CA MET A 465 7.47 6.14 -23.72
C MET A 465 6.81 7.48 -24.06
N SER A 466 6.37 8.24 -23.05
CA SER A 466 5.76 9.55 -23.26
C SER A 466 6.70 10.50 -24.03
N PRO A 467 6.20 11.21 -25.06
CA PRO A 467 7.01 12.17 -25.82
C PRO A 467 7.46 13.37 -24.98
N ILE A 468 6.89 13.58 -23.79
CA ILE A 468 7.29 14.67 -22.88
C ILE A 468 8.77 14.61 -22.52
N TRP A 469 9.36 13.40 -22.49
CA TRP A 469 10.76 13.22 -22.12
C TRP A 469 11.74 13.76 -23.17
N ASN A 470 11.28 14.08 -24.37
CA ASN A 470 12.11 14.76 -25.37
C ASN A 470 12.29 16.26 -25.09
N PHE A 471 11.53 16.81 -24.14
CA PHE A 471 11.53 18.23 -23.78
C PHE A 471 12.06 18.49 -22.36
N VAL A 472 12.62 17.48 -21.70
CA VAL A 472 13.22 17.64 -20.37
C VAL A 472 14.75 17.67 -20.46
N PRO A 473 15.44 18.56 -19.70
CA PRO A 473 16.90 18.74 -19.78
C PRO A 473 17.71 17.45 -19.59
N ARG A 474 17.18 16.50 -18.80
CA ARG A 474 17.81 15.22 -18.52
C ARG A 474 18.19 14.45 -19.80
N ARG A 475 17.33 14.46 -20.83
CA ARG A 475 17.56 13.73 -22.08
C ARG A 475 18.21 14.59 -23.17
N GLU A 476 18.12 15.91 -23.09
CA GLU A 476 18.87 16.82 -23.97
C GLU A 476 20.39 16.66 -23.80
N LEU A 477 20.86 16.43 -22.57
CA LEU A 477 22.28 16.19 -22.26
C LEU A 477 22.79 14.80 -22.71
N GLN A 478 21.92 13.81 -22.87
CA GLN A 478 22.30 12.49 -23.40
C GLN A 478 22.39 12.52 -24.94
N ASN A 479 21.51 13.27 -25.61
CA ASN A 479 21.51 13.42 -27.06
C ASN A 479 22.59 14.36 -27.60
N SER A 480 23.21 15.18 -26.74
CA SER A 480 24.30 16.10 -27.13
C SER A 480 25.71 15.53 -26.94
N LYS A 481 25.86 14.28 -26.44
CA LYS A 481 27.15 13.59 -26.45
C LYS A 481 27.47 13.14 -27.88
N PRO A 482 28.58 13.62 -28.50
CA PRO A 482 29.02 13.09 -29.79
C PRO A 482 29.29 11.59 -29.62
N ALA A 483 28.88 10.79 -30.61
CA ALA A 483 29.32 9.41 -30.72
C ALA A 483 30.86 9.40 -30.71
N LEU A 484 31.46 8.88 -29.63
CA LEU A 484 32.90 8.66 -29.59
C LEU A 484 33.23 7.70 -30.73
N ASN A 485 33.99 8.22 -31.69
CA ASN A 485 34.31 7.58 -32.97
C ASN A 485 34.72 6.12 -32.79
N ALA A 486 33.97 5.24 -33.46
CA ALA A 486 34.50 3.98 -33.94
C ALA A 486 35.48 4.29 -35.08
N GLY A 487 36.73 3.87 -34.93
CA GLY A 487 37.70 3.75 -36.02
C GLY A 487 38.80 4.82 -36.00
N GLU A 488 39.98 4.39 -35.55
CA GLU A 488 41.26 4.69 -36.21
C GLU A 488 42.30 3.67 -35.68
N GLU A 489 42.27 2.46 -36.26
CA GLU A 489 43.48 1.66 -36.47
C GLU A 489 44.02 2.02 -37.86
N ALA A 490 45.19 2.67 -37.91
CA ALA A 490 46.23 2.54 -38.93
C ALA A 490 47.48 3.34 -38.50
#